data_AF-A0AAX3S7X7-F1
#
_entry.id   AF-A0AAX3S7X7-F1
#
_cell.length_a   1.000
_cell.length_b   1.000
_cell.length_c   1.000
_cell.angle_alpha   90.00
_cell.angle_beta   90.00
_cell.angle_gamma   90.00
#
_symmetry.space_group_name_H-M   'P 1'
#
loop_
_entity.id
_entity.type
_entity.pdbx_description
1 polymer ?
#
loop_
_entity_poly.entity_id
_entity_poly.type
_entity_poly.pdbx_seq_one_letter_code
_entity_poly.pdbx_strand_id
1 'polypeptide(L)'
;MTNHSSPFSFLSSTRRQLAWITACLMLVLFSGLAKAQTVADESVIVLVAHPDVPISWLTRDTTRAIFAMRQRTWPNGQAVQVFVLPNRDPVHARFTKEQLAVYPHQLQLAWDRVVFSGRGQAPNRVRNLTEMHEKVASTPGALGYLEREYLDESVQVISME
;
A
#
# COMPACT_ATOMS: atom_id res chain seq x y z
N MET A 1 45.22 -19.52 -78.77
CA MET A 1 45.77 -20.44 -77.75
C MET A 1 46.25 -19.56 -76.61
N THR A 2 45.76 -19.55 -75.37
CA THR A 2 44.84 -20.41 -74.62
C THR A 2 44.27 -19.58 -73.47
N ASN A 3 43.05 -19.94 -73.11
CA ASN A 3 42.19 -19.52 -72.01
C ASN A 3 42.89 -19.59 -70.63
N HIS A 4 42.65 -18.63 -69.73
CA HIS A 4 42.11 -18.92 -68.40
C HIS A 4 41.79 -17.66 -67.58
N SER A 5 40.50 -17.41 -67.44
CA SER A 5 39.89 -16.63 -66.36
C SER A 5 39.93 -17.43 -65.05
N SER A 6 40.26 -16.77 -63.94
CA SER A 6 40.05 -17.24 -62.57
C SER A 6 39.35 -16.14 -61.75
N PRO A 7 38.09 -16.36 -61.29
CA PRO A 7 37.37 -15.37 -60.49
C PRO A 7 37.02 -15.96 -59.11
N PHE A 8 37.91 -15.91 -58.11
CA PHE A 8 37.51 -16.36 -56.76
C PHE A 8 38.27 -15.67 -55.64
N SER A 9 37.65 -14.64 -55.05
CA SER A 9 37.82 -14.30 -53.62
C SER A 9 36.79 -13.25 -53.15
N PHE A 10 35.49 -13.54 -53.32
CA PHE A 10 34.40 -12.70 -52.79
C PHE A 10 33.51 -13.45 -51.80
N LEU A 11 34.07 -14.15 -50.80
CA LEU A 11 33.22 -14.79 -49.76
C LEU A 11 33.95 -14.91 -48.42
N SER A 12 34.16 -13.79 -47.72
CA SER A 12 34.41 -13.86 -46.27
C SER A 12 33.92 -12.65 -45.46
N SER A 13 33.53 -11.53 -46.08
CA SER A 13 33.10 -10.33 -45.33
C SER A 13 31.67 -10.43 -44.77
N THR A 14 30.83 -11.31 -45.30
CA THR A 14 29.38 -11.39 -44.96
C THR A 14 29.09 -12.01 -43.60
N ARG A 15 30.00 -12.79 -43.01
CA ARG A 15 29.79 -13.40 -41.68
C ARG A 15 29.99 -12.42 -40.51
N ARG A 16 30.86 -11.42 -40.65
CA ARG A 16 31.09 -10.40 -39.60
C ARG A 16 30.03 -9.31 -39.60
N GLN A 17 29.48 -8.98 -40.77
CA GLN A 17 28.47 -7.93 -40.95
C GLN A 17 27.10 -8.32 -40.35
N LEU A 18 26.70 -9.60 -40.42
CA LEU A 18 25.43 -10.07 -39.81
C LEU A 18 25.47 -10.12 -38.28
N ALA A 19 26.64 -10.38 -37.67
CA ALA A 19 26.78 -10.47 -36.22
C ALA A 19 26.65 -9.12 -35.50
N TRP A 20 26.93 -8.01 -36.20
CA TRP A 20 26.86 -6.67 -35.63
C TRP A 20 25.43 -6.12 -35.68
N ILE A 21 24.66 -6.50 -36.71
CA ILE A 21 23.26 -6.11 -36.88
C ILE A 21 22.37 -6.83 -35.85
N THR A 22 22.62 -8.11 -35.56
CA THR A 22 21.89 -8.86 -34.53
C THR A 22 22.21 -8.39 -33.11
N ALA A 23 23.45 -7.98 -32.85
CA ALA A 23 23.85 -7.38 -31.56
C ALA A 23 23.18 -6.01 -31.33
N CYS A 24 23.05 -5.17 -32.37
CA CYS A 24 22.32 -3.90 -32.27
C CYS A 24 20.81 -4.10 -32.08
N LEU A 25 20.19 -5.13 -32.67
CA LEU A 25 18.77 -5.40 -32.52
C LEU A 25 18.40 -5.92 -31.11
N MET A 26 19.29 -6.71 -30.49
CA MET A 26 19.16 -7.16 -29.09
C MET A 26 19.34 -6.01 -28.09
N LEU A 27 20.20 -5.03 -28.37
CA LEU A 27 20.41 -3.87 -27.49
C LEU A 27 19.21 -2.91 -27.48
N VAL A 28 18.50 -2.80 -28.60
CA VAL A 28 17.28 -1.98 -28.72
C VAL A 28 16.08 -2.66 -28.04
N LEU A 29 15.98 -4.00 -28.07
CA LEU A 29 14.93 -4.73 -27.35
C LEU A 29 15.10 -4.70 -25.82
N PHE A 30 16.33 -4.57 -25.30
CA PHE A 30 16.58 -4.52 -23.85
C PHE A 30 16.41 -3.11 -23.24
N SER A 31 16.30 -2.07 -24.06
CA SER A 31 16.22 -0.67 -23.60
C SER A 31 14.80 -0.17 -23.35
N GLY A 32 13.77 -0.96 -23.67
CA GLY A 32 12.35 -0.55 -23.61
C GLY A 32 11.66 -0.69 -22.24
N LEU A 33 12.35 -1.12 -21.19
CA LEU A 33 11.76 -1.43 -19.87
C LEU A 33 12.25 -0.50 -18.75
N ALA A 34 12.54 0.76 -19.06
CA ALA A 34 12.61 1.79 -18.04
C ALA A 34 11.17 2.18 -17.64
N LYS A 35 10.56 1.42 -16.73
CA LYS A 35 9.33 1.88 -16.06
C LYS A 35 9.68 3.17 -15.31
N ALA A 36 9.14 4.29 -15.78
CA ALA A 36 9.14 5.54 -15.04
C ALA A 36 8.52 5.28 -13.66
N GLN A 37 9.35 5.28 -12.62
CA GLN A 37 8.85 5.35 -11.25
C GLN A 37 8.38 6.79 -11.06
N THR A 38 7.09 7.04 -11.30
CA THR A 38 6.45 8.25 -10.81
C THR A 38 6.58 8.21 -9.28
N VAL A 39 7.38 9.11 -8.73
CA VAL A 39 7.36 9.39 -7.29
C VAL A 39 5.96 9.91 -7.03
N ALA A 40 5.07 9.03 -6.56
CA ALA A 40 3.76 9.44 -6.09
C ALA A 40 4.00 10.39 -4.92
N ASP A 41 3.38 11.56 -4.97
CA ASP A 41 3.29 12.47 -3.84
C ASP A 41 2.68 11.66 -2.68
N GLU A 42 3.48 11.34 -1.66
CA GLU A 42 3.03 10.52 -0.53
C GLU A 42 2.12 11.39 0.34
N SER A 43 0.82 11.33 0.04
CA SER A 43 -0.23 11.99 0.79
C SER A 43 -0.15 11.61 2.27
N VAL A 44 -0.20 12.61 3.16
CA VAL A 44 -0.06 12.39 4.61
C VAL A 44 -1.26 11.61 5.15
N ILE A 45 -1.02 10.45 5.77
CA ILE A 45 -2.04 9.65 6.44
C ILE A 45 -2.25 10.17 7.86
N VAL A 46 -3.50 10.45 8.21
CA VAL A 46 -3.92 10.87 9.54
C VAL A 46 -4.90 9.88 10.17
N LEU A 47 -4.89 9.82 11.50
CA LEU A 47 -5.87 9.05 12.26
C LEU A 47 -7.16 9.87 12.41
N VAL A 48 -8.31 9.24 12.19
CA VAL A 48 -9.62 9.91 12.26
C VAL A 48 -10.61 9.10 13.08
N ALA A 49 -11.48 9.80 13.79
CA ALA A 49 -12.55 9.23 14.60
C ALA A 49 -13.88 9.92 14.31
N HIS A 50 -14.97 9.27 14.73
CA HIS A 50 -16.28 9.93 14.74
C HIS A 50 -16.26 11.13 15.72
N PRO A 51 -16.96 12.25 15.44
CA PRO A 51 -16.96 13.45 16.30
C PRO A 51 -17.50 13.27 17.72
N ASP A 52 -18.12 12.13 18.04
CA ASP A 52 -18.58 11.80 19.39
C ASP A 52 -17.48 11.24 20.30
N VAL A 53 -16.32 10.91 19.73
CA VAL A 53 -15.19 10.34 20.48
C VAL A 53 -14.57 11.43 21.35
N PRO A 54 -14.55 11.26 22.69
CA PRO A 54 -14.26 12.35 23.63
C PRO A 54 -12.77 12.71 23.75
N ILE A 55 -11.91 12.06 22.96
CA ILE A 55 -10.47 12.25 22.99
C ILE A 55 -9.99 12.77 21.64
N SER A 56 -9.02 13.67 21.64
CA SER A 56 -8.43 14.24 20.43
C SER A 56 -7.01 13.73 20.15
N TRP A 57 -6.47 12.89 21.03
CA TRP A 57 -5.11 12.37 20.91
C TRP A 57 -5.02 10.92 21.43
N LEU A 58 -4.05 10.18 20.91
CA LEU A 58 -3.73 8.82 21.33
C LEU A 58 -2.22 8.60 21.30
N THR A 59 -1.71 7.77 22.22
CA THR A 59 -0.34 7.27 22.08
C THR A 59 -0.26 6.23 20.97
N ARG A 60 0.93 6.03 20.40
CA ARG A 60 1.19 4.92 19.47
C ARG A 60 0.79 3.55 20.02
N ASP A 61 1.06 3.30 21.30
CA ASP A 61 0.78 2.00 21.93
C ASP A 61 -0.72 1.76 22.10
N THR A 62 -1.47 2.78 22.52
CA THR A 62 -2.93 2.72 22.59
C THR A 62 -3.55 2.52 21.21
N THR A 63 -3.08 3.28 20.21
CA THR A 63 -3.54 3.14 18.82
C THR A 63 -3.30 1.72 18.33
N ARG A 64 -2.09 1.17 18.53
CA ARG A 64 -1.77 -0.21 18.17
C ARG A 64 -2.63 -1.22 18.92
N ALA A 65 -2.93 -1.01 20.20
CA ALA A 65 -3.79 -1.89 20.97
C ALA A 65 -5.24 -1.91 20.45
N ILE A 66 -5.75 -0.75 20.04
CA ILE A 66 -7.08 -0.61 19.43
C ILE A 66 -7.12 -1.33 18.07
N PHE A 67 -6.22 -1.01 17.15
CA PHE A 67 -6.19 -1.64 15.82
C PHE A 67 -5.89 -3.15 15.87
N ALA A 68 -5.17 -3.62 16.89
CA ALA A 68 -4.96 -5.05 17.14
C ALA A 68 -6.15 -5.74 17.86
N MET A 69 -7.26 -5.02 18.07
CA MET A 69 -8.47 -5.49 18.76
C MET A 69 -8.23 -5.98 20.20
N ARG A 70 -7.20 -5.45 20.87
CA ARG A 70 -6.89 -5.71 22.29
C ARG A 70 -7.59 -4.73 23.22
N GLN A 71 -7.72 -3.48 22.81
CA GLN A 71 -8.53 -2.47 23.47
C GLN A 71 -9.75 -2.18 22.59
N ARG A 72 -10.96 -2.34 23.14
CA ARG A 72 -12.21 -2.25 22.37
C ARG A 72 -13.20 -1.23 22.92
N THR A 73 -12.78 -0.46 23.92
CA THR A 73 -13.60 0.58 24.53
C THR A 73 -12.79 1.87 24.64
N TRP A 74 -13.49 2.98 24.41
CA TRP A 74 -13.04 4.32 24.76
C TRP A 74 -13.05 4.53 26.28
N PRO A 75 -12.37 5.57 26.81
CA PRO A 75 -12.35 5.85 28.25
C PRO A 75 -13.73 6.07 28.88
N ASN A 76 -14.71 6.54 28.08
CA ASN A 76 -16.10 6.71 28.50
C ASN A 76 -16.92 5.40 28.49
N GLY A 77 -16.31 4.26 28.15
CA GLY A 77 -16.96 2.95 28.07
C GLY A 77 -17.63 2.63 26.73
N GLN A 78 -17.71 3.59 25.80
CA GLN A 78 -18.26 3.34 24.46
C GLN A 78 -17.39 2.36 23.67
N ALA A 79 -18.01 1.47 22.90
CA ALA A 79 -17.28 0.52 22.06
C ALA A 79 -16.53 1.24 20.92
N VAL A 80 -15.30 0.84 20.65
CA VAL A 80 -14.53 1.33 19.50
C VAL A 80 -14.91 0.55 18.25
N GLN A 81 -15.40 1.25 17.23
CA GLN A 81 -15.72 0.65 15.93
C GLN A 81 -14.55 0.87 14.96
N VAL A 82 -13.64 -0.10 14.88
CA VAL A 82 -12.43 0.01 14.05
C VAL A 82 -12.74 -0.33 12.60
N PHE A 83 -12.36 0.56 11.68
CA PHE A 83 -12.41 0.36 10.23
C PHE A 83 -11.01 0.28 9.63
N VAL A 84 -10.80 -0.65 8.69
CA VAL A 84 -9.52 -0.86 8.01
C VAL A 84 -9.71 -1.12 6.51
N LEU A 85 -8.77 -0.68 5.69
CA LEU A 85 -8.65 -1.08 4.29
C LEU A 85 -8.15 -2.53 4.16
N PRO A 86 -8.24 -3.13 2.96
CA PRO A 86 -7.74 -4.49 2.70
C PRO A 86 -6.24 -4.60 2.97
N ASN A 87 -5.76 -5.79 3.36
CA ASN A 87 -4.37 -6.02 3.75
C ASN A 87 -3.32 -5.70 2.65
N ARG A 88 -3.73 -5.71 1.38
CA ARG A 88 -2.87 -5.39 0.21
C ARG A 88 -2.96 -3.93 -0.22
N ASP A 89 -3.78 -3.13 0.46
CA ASP A 89 -3.94 -1.72 0.15
C ASP A 89 -2.68 -0.93 0.53
N PRO A 90 -2.15 -0.07 -0.36
CA PRO A 90 -0.92 0.67 -0.10
C PRO A 90 -1.07 1.65 1.07
N VAL A 91 -2.24 2.25 1.27
CA VAL A 91 -2.53 3.16 2.37
C VAL A 91 -2.57 2.40 3.69
N HIS A 92 -3.15 1.20 3.70
CA HIS A 92 -3.08 0.32 4.86
C HIS A 92 -1.63 -0.07 5.20
N ALA A 93 -0.84 -0.39 4.19
CA ALA A 93 0.56 -0.76 4.37
C ALA A 93 1.39 0.38 4.98
N ARG A 94 1.19 1.61 4.49
CA ARG A 94 1.83 2.81 5.03
C ARG A 94 1.34 3.11 6.45
N PHE A 95 0.03 3.17 6.68
CA PHE A 95 -0.55 3.41 8.00
C PHE A 95 -0.01 2.46 9.06
N THR A 96 -0.05 1.15 8.79
CA THR A 96 0.43 0.14 9.76
C THR A 96 1.91 0.29 10.05
N LYS A 97 2.74 0.53 9.02
CA LYS A 97 4.18 0.67 9.18
C LYS A 97 4.57 1.98 9.88
N GLU A 98 4.01 3.10 9.46
CA GLU A 98 4.40 4.45 9.91
C GLU A 98 3.73 4.83 11.23
N GLN A 99 2.43 4.55 11.38
CA GLN A 99 1.65 4.95 12.55
C GLN A 99 1.62 3.86 13.62
N LEU A 100 1.57 2.58 13.24
CA LEU A 100 1.53 1.50 14.23
C LEU A 100 2.89 0.83 14.47
N ALA A 101 3.93 1.12 13.67
CA ALA A 101 5.23 0.44 13.74
C ALA A 101 5.12 -1.10 13.66
N VAL A 102 4.17 -1.61 12.86
CA VAL A 102 4.00 -3.04 12.57
C VAL A 102 3.73 -3.25 11.09
N TYR A 103 3.95 -4.46 10.59
CA TYR A 103 3.59 -4.78 9.21
C TYR A 103 2.14 -5.27 9.10
N PRO A 104 1.46 -5.08 7.94
CA PRO A 104 0.08 -5.52 7.73
C PRO A 104 -0.17 -6.99 8.10
N HIS A 105 0.76 -7.87 7.71
CA HIS A 105 0.65 -9.31 8.01
C HIS A 105 0.69 -9.61 9.52
N GLN A 106 1.43 -8.83 10.31
CA GLN A 106 1.48 -9.02 11.77
C GLN A 106 0.15 -8.63 12.41
N LEU A 107 -0.47 -7.57 11.90
CA LEU A 107 -1.78 -7.12 12.36
C LEU A 107 -2.87 -8.14 11.97
N GLN A 108 -2.83 -8.67 10.74
CA GLN A 108 -3.71 -9.75 10.29
C GLN A 108 -3.58 -11.01 11.18
N LEU A 109 -2.36 -11.45 11.49
CA LEU A 109 -2.13 -12.60 12.38
C LEU A 109 -2.70 -12.37 13.79
N ALA A 110 -2.67 -11.14 14.29
CA ALA A 110 -3.28 -10.81 15.58
C ALA A 110 -4.81 -10.97 15.51
N TRP A 111 -5.44 -10.51 14.43
CA TRP A 111 -6.88 -10.69 14.23
C TRP A 111 -7.27 -12.16 14.08
N ASP A 112 -6.53 -12.93 13.28
CA ASP A 112 -6.78 -14.36 13.06
C ASP A 112 -6.75 -15.11 14.40
N ARG A 113 -5.77 -14.81 15.26
CA ARG A 113 -5.67 -15.41 16.60
C ARG A 113 -6.87 -15.07 17.48
N VAL A 114 -7.36 -13.82 17.43
CA VAL A 114 -8.53 -13.38 18.21
C VAL A 114 -9.79 -14.11 17.73
N VAL A 115 -9.99 -14.21 16.42
CA VAL A 115 -11.16 -14.85 15.80
C VAL A 115 -11.16 -16.36 16.03
N PHE A 116 -10.06 -17.06 15.72
CA PHE A 116 -9.99 -18.51 15.85
C PHE A 116 -10.05 -19.00 17.30
N SER A 117 -9.63 -18.16 18.27
CA SER A 117 -9.81 -18.48 19.70
C SER A 117 -11.20 -18.17 20.24
N GLY A 118 -12.11 -17.61 19.41
CA GLY A 118 -13.46 -17.22 19.84
C GLY A 118 -13.49 -16.03 20.82
N ARG A 119 -12.38 -15.31 20.99
CA ARG A 119 -12.25 -14.20 21.96
C ARG A 119 -12.64 -12.84 21.40
N GLY A 120 -13.06 -12.79 20.14
CA GLY A 120 -13.52 -11.55 19.53
C GLY A 120 -13.62 -11.63 18.02
N GLN A 121 -13.76 -10.44 17.43
CA GLN A 121 -13.95 -10.25 16.00
C GLN A 121 -12.80 -9.41 15.43
N ALA A 122 -12.55 -9.57 14.14
CA ALA A 122 -11.66 -8.71 13.39
C ALA A 122 -12.28 -7.31 13.20
N PRO A 123 -11.49 -6.28 12.85
CA PRO A 123 -12.02 -4.97 12.48
C PRO A 123 -12.95 -5.04 11.27
N ASN A 124 -13.79 -4.02 11.12
CA ASN A 124 -14.63 -3.84 9.95
C ASN A 124 -13.77 -3.48 8.74
N ARG A 125 -13.94 -4.18 7.62
CA ARG A 125 -13.22 -3.87 6.38
C ARG A 125 -14.04 -2.97 5.48
N VAL A 126 -13.40 -1.93 4.97
CA VAL A 126 -13.94 -1.04 3.93
C VAL A 126 -13.18 -1.24 2.62
N ARG A 127 -13.78 -0.86 1.50
CA ARG A 127 -13.23 -1.09 0.15
C ARG A 127 -12.22 -0.05 -0.28
N ASN A 128 -12.40 1.20 0.16
CA ASN A 128 -11.60 2.36 -0.24
C ASN A 128 -11.71 3.48 0.80
N LEU A 129 -10.98 4.58 0.57
CA LEU A 129 -10.94 5.74 1.47
C LEU A 129 -12.27 6.51 1.53
N THR A 130 -13.06 6.54 0.45
CA THR A 130 -14.40 7.14 0.47
C THR A 130 -15.32 6.39 1.44
N GLU A 131 -15.37 5.06 1.35
CA GLU A 131 -16.15 4.24 2.28
C GLU A 131 -15.59 4.32 3.71
N MET A 132 -14.27 4.41 3.88
CA MET A 132 -13.66 4.66 5.19
C MET A 132 -14.21 5.94 5.81
N HIS A 133 -14.18 7.05 5.07
CA HIS A 133 -14.67 8.34 5.51
C HIS A 133 -16.15 8.27 5.90
N GLU A 134 -17.01 7.78 4.99
CA GLU A 134 -18.45 7.64 5.23
C GLU A 134 -18.73 6.83 6.49
N LYS A 135 -18.03 5.69 6.67
CA LYS A 135 -18.23 4.82 7.84
C LYS A 135 -17.76 5.46 9.13
N VAL A 136 -16.64 6.18 9.13
CA VAL A 136 -16.16 6.88 10.32
C VAL A 136 -17.12 8.02 10.68
N ALA A 137 -17.56 8.81 9.70
CA ALA A 137 -18.48 9.92 9.91
C ALA A 137 -19.89 9.47 10.38
N SER A 138 -20.35 8.29 9.96
CA SER A 138 -21.71 7.81 10.27
C SER A 138 -21.82 6.87 11.46
N THR A 139 -20.71 6.46 12.07
CA THR A 139 -20.69 5.39 13.07
C THR A 139 -20.17 5.90 14.41
N PRO A 140 -21.05 6.03 15.44
CA PRO A 140 -20.65 6.41 16.79
C PRO A 140 -19.48 5.58 17.33
N GLY A 141 -18.47 6.24 17.90
CA GLY A 141 -17.29 5.59 18.45
C GLY A 141 -16.32 5.00 17.41
N ALA A 142 -16.47 5.34 16.12
CA ALA A 142 -15.61 4.82 15.07
C ALA A 142 -14.18 5.38 15.11
N LEU A 143 -13.26 4.55 14.62
CA LEU A 143 -11.85 4.89 14.42
C LEU A 143 -11.37 4.31 13.09
N GLY A 144 -10.67 5.12 12.31
CA GLY A 144 -10.07 4.76 11.05
C GLY A 144 -8.89 5.68 10.72
N TYR A 145 -8.50 5.72 9.46
CA TYR A 145 -7.43 6.58 8.98
C TYR A 145 -7.73 7.00 7.54
N LEU A 146 -7.32 8.21 7.20
CA LEU A 146 -7.55 8.81 5.88
C LEU A 146 -6.28 9.49 5.39
N GLU A 147 -6.17 9.63 4.07
CA GLU A 147 -5.24 10.59 3.47
C GLU A 147 -5.85 11.99 3.56
N ARG A 148 -5.00 13.02 3.66
CA ARG A 148 -5.44 14.40 3.90
C ARG A 148 -6.50 14.90 2.91
N GLU A 149 -6.48 14.43 1.67
CA GLU A 149 -7.43 14.81 0.62
C GLU A 149 -8.87 14.32 0.87
N TYR A 150 -9.05 13.32 1.74
CA TYR A 150 -10.36 12.76 2.10
C TYR A 150 -10.92 13.36 3.39
N LEU A 151 -10.24 14.36 3.98
CA LEU A 151 -10.71 15.01 5.20
C LEU A 151 -11.73 16.09 4.92
N ASP A 152 -12.75 16.13 5.77
CA ASP A 152 -13.71 17.23 5.89
C ASP A 152 -14.13 17.41 7.36
N GLU A 153 -15.12 18.28 7.61
CA GLU A 153 -15.60 18.61 8.95
C GLU A 153 -16.46 17.51 9.60
N SER A 154 -16.83 16.45 8.86
CA SER A 154 -17.68 15.37 9.37
C SER A 154 -16.94 14.34 10.21
N VAL A 155 -15.61 14.40 10.24
CA VAL A 155 -14.74 13.52 11.02
C VAL A 155 -13.81 14.32 11.92
N GLN A 156 -13.44 13.74 13.06
CA GLN A 156 -12.49 14.32 13.99
C GLN A 156 -11.10 13.75 13.75
N VAL A 157 -10.10 14.61 13.55
CA VAL A 157 -8.69 14.18 13.48
C VAL A 157 -8.17 13.88 14.88
N ILE A 158 -7.49 12.75 15.03
CA ILE A 158 -6.84 12.33 16.27
C ILE A 158 -5.32 12.47 16.10
N SER A 159 -4.68 13.27 16.94
CA SER A 159 -3.22 13.38 16.95
C SER A 159 -2.57 12.15 17.60
N MET A 160 -1.34 11.84 17.18
CA MET A 160 -0.54 10.77 17.78
C MET A 160 0.67 11.34 18.51
N GLU A 161 0.85 10.94 19.77
CA GLU A 161 2.03 11.21 20.61
C GLU A 161 2.94 9.98 20.70
#